data_AF-A0A942SEQ9-F1
#
_entry.id   AF-A0A942SEQ9-F1
#
_cell.length_a   1.000
_cell.length_b   1.000
_cell.length_c   1.000
_cell.angle_alpha   90.00
_cell.angle_beta   90.00
_cell.angle_gamma   90.00
#
_symmetry.space_group_name_H-M   'P 1'
#
loop_
_entity.id
_entity.type
_entity.pdbx_description
1 polymer ?
#
loop_
_entity_poly.entity_id
_entity_poly.type
_entity_poly.pdbx_seq_one_letter_code
_entity_poly.pdbx_strand_id
1 'polypeptide(L)'
;MIGIRQHIEQRVTAKGKTLKLFADDPVIGKYRFSALVTDLDLPAVVIWRTYRGRADCENRIKELKYDFAADSFSMKNFWATEATLNVVMLAYNLMSLLRQVLLKTSATKCPSNSVQHTLQTLRYKLFAKPAYITTESRKPILNLALAMQQRAWMQGLWDASKTFDLPAKFSPIYSP
;
A
#
# COMPACT_ATOMS: atom_id res chain seq x y z
N MET A 1 22.02 21.26 3.19
CA MET A 1 20.85 21.82 2.47
C MET A 1 21.01 21.55 0.98
N ILE A 2 19.98 21.05 0.31
CA ILE A 2 20.02 20.68 -1.11
C ILE A 2 19.00 21.51 -1.89
N GLY A 3 19.47 22.28 -2.87
CA GLY A 3 18.63 23.04 -3.79
C GLY A 3 18.28 22.23 -5.04
N ILE A 4 17.00 22.21 -5.40
CA ILE A 4 16.47 21.51 -6.58
C ILE A 4 15.84 22.56 -7.48
N ARG A 5 16.25 22.59 -8.75
CA ARG A 5 15.61 23.36 -9.82
C ARG A 5 15.01 22.43 -10.87
N GLN A 6 13.79 22.71 -11.31
CA GLN A 6 13.09 21.96 -12.35
C GLN A 6 12.63 22.91 -13.44
N HIS A 7 13.04 22.66 -14.69
CA HIS A 7 12.59 23.46 -15.83
C HIS A 7 11.16 23.07 -16.22
N ILE A 8 10.29 24.06 -16.41
CA ILE A 8 8.87 23.84 -16.67
C ILE A 8 8.64 23.25 -18.07
N GLU A 9 9.35 23.73 -19.09
CA GLU A 9 9.14 23.28 -20.49
C GLU A 9 9.66 21.84 -20.71
N GLN A 10 10.68 21.40 -19.97
CA GLN A 10 11.24 20.05 -20.09
C GLN A 10 10.44 19.01 -19.31
N ARG A 11 9.57 19.44 -18.38
CA ARG A 11 8.85 18.55 -17.48
C ARG A 11 7.41 19.04 -17.25
N VAL A 12 6.48 18.36 -17.92
CA VAL A 12 5.02 18.62 -17.86
C VAL A 12 4.48 18.67 -16.42
N THR A 13 5.10 17.97 -15.46
CA THR A 13 4.73 17.96 -14.03
C THR A 13 5.87 18.44 -13.12
N ALA A 14 6.43 19.63 -13.39
CA ALA A 14 7.42 20.25 -12.52
C ALA A 14 6.85 20.59 -11.13
N LYS A 15 7.41 19.97 -10.08
CA LYS A 15 7.03 20.19 -8.67
C LYS A 15 7.89 21.31 -8.07
N GLY A 16 7.34 22.04 -7.10
CA GLY A 16 8.02 23.13 -6.40
C GLY A 16 7.26 24.44 -6.45
N LYS A 17 7.89 25.50 -5.94
CA LYS A 17 7.32 26.85 -5.93
C LYS A 17 8.03 27.71 -6.97
N THR A 18 7.26 28.56 -7.65
CA THR A 18 7.81 29.65 -8.44
C THR A 18 8.18 30.78 -7.49
N LEU A 19 9.39 31.32 -7.62
CA LEU A 19 9.84 32.44 -6.80
C LEU A 19 9.16 33.71 -7.31
N LYS A 20 8.23 34.27 -6.53
CA LYS A 20 7.48 35.49 -6.90
C LYS A 20 8.38 36.69 -7.19
N LEU A 21 9.56 36.74 -6.56
CA LEU A 21 10.54 37.80 -6.72
C LEU A 21 11.18 37.83 -8.11
N PHE A 22 11.18 36.69 -8.82
CA PHE A 22 11.80 36.54 -10.15
C PHE A 22 10.78 36.01 -11.17
N ALA A 23 9.51 36.32 -10.98
CA ALA A 23 8.43 35.81 -11.83
C ALA A 23 8.53 36.36 -13.26
N ASP A 24 8.93 37.62 -13.41
CA ASP A 24 9.05 38.32 -14.70
C ASP A 24 10.43 38.15 -15.36
N ASP A 25 11.34 37.40 -14.73
CA ASP A 25 12.66 37.14 -15.28
C ASP A 25 12.58 36.06 -16.38
N PRO A 26 13.05 36.35 -17.61
CA PRO A 26 12.91 35.47 -18.77
C PRO A 26 13.67 34.14 -18.62
N VAL A 27 14.64 34.07 -17.70
CA VAL A 27 15.46 32.88 -17.45
C VAL A 27 15.01 32.17 -16.17
N ILE A 28 14.85 32.89 -15.06
CA ILE A 28 14.56 32.31 -13.73
C ILE A 28 13.08 31.95 -13.59
N GLY A 29 12.16 32.69 -14.23
CA GLY A 29 10.72 32.43 -14.20
C GLY A 29 10.33 31.07 -14.80
N LYS A 30 11.20 30.48 -15.64
CA LYS A 30 11.01 29.17 -16.26
C LYS A 30 11.35 27.98 -15.37
N TYR A 31 11.88 28.23 -14.16
CA TYR A 31 12.27 27.19 -13.21
C TYR A 31 11.38 27.19 -11.96
N ARG A 32 11.06 25.98 -11.50
CA ARG A 32 10.50 25.75 -10.16
C ARG A 32 11.59 25.34 -9.20
N PHE A 33 11.58 25.96 -8.03
CA PHE A 33 12.58 25.74 -7.00
C PHE A 33 11.99 24.95 -5.82
N SER A 34 12.82 24.12 -5.20
CA SER A 34 12.53 23.42 -3.95
C SER A 34 13.82 23.23 -3.18
N ALA A 35 13.75 23.30 -1.85
CA ALA A 35 14.89 23.04 -0.98
C ALA A 35 14.58 21.87 -0.05
N LEU A 36 15.56 21.00 0.15
CA LEU A 36 15.53 19.94 1.15
C LEU A 36 16.58 20.25 2.22
N VAL A 37 16.15 20.20 3.48
CA VAL A 37 17.04 20.27 4.64
C VAL A 37 17.12 18.88 5.22
N THR A 38 18.33 18.34 5.34
CA THR A 38 18.61 17.02 5.88
C THR A 38 20.00 17.04 6.51
N ASP A 39 20.14 16.21 7.53
CA ASP A 39 21.34 15.83 8.28
C ASP A 39 22.07 14.63 7.68
N LEU A 40 21.52 13.99 6.64
CA LEU A 40 22.10 12.82 5.98
C LEU A 40 23.30 13.18 5.11
N ASP A 41 24.42 12.49 5.30
CA ASP A 41 25.64 12.61 4.49
C ASP A 41 25.60 11.74 3.21
N LEU A 42 24.49 11.82 2.47
CA LEU A 42 24.27 11.07 1.24
C LEU A 42 24.36 11.99 0.02
N PRO A 43 24.63 11.45 -1.18
CA PRO A 43 24.61 12.25 -2.40
C PRO A 43 23.25 12.92 -2.62
N ALA A 44 23.24 14.18 -3.05
CA ALA A 44 22.04 14.98 -3.24
C ALA A 44 20.97 14.31 -4.13
N VAL A 45 21.40 13.55 -5.15
CA VAL A 45 20.51 12.80 -6.05
C VAL A 45 19.80 11.66 -5.32
N VAL A 46 20.50 10.96 -4.42
CA VAL A 46 19.94 9.87 -3.62
C VAL A 46 18.91 10.45 -2.66
N ILE A 47 19.26 11.52 -1.94
CA ILE A 47 18.33 12.20 -1.03
C ILE A 47 17.08 12.66 -1.77
N TRP A 48 17.23 13.28 -2.94
CA TRP A 48 16.10 13.70 -3.75
C TRP A 48 15.22 12.54 -4.21
N ARG A 49 15.83 11.43 -4.66
CA ARG A 49 15.10 10.21 -5.08
C ARG A 49 14.34 9.59 -3.91
N THR A 50 14.96 9.46 -2.75
CA THR A 50 14.33 8.90 -1.54
C THR A 50 13.20 9.81 -1.07
N TYR A 51 13.42 11.12 -1.01
CA TYR A 51 12.41 12.08 -0.56
C TYR A 51 11.22 12.18 -1.51
N ARG A 52 11.42 11.96 -2.81
CA ARG A 52 10.34 11.94 -3.81
C ARG A 52 9.25 10.89 -3.48
N GLY A 53 9.59 9.82 -2.77
CA GLY A 53 8.66 8.79 -2.29
C GLY A 53 7.78 9.21 -1.10
N ARG A 54 7.99 10.40 -0.50
CA ARG A 54 7.18 10.88 0.65
C ARG A 54 5.67 10.94 0.36
N ALA A 55 5.29 11.17 -0.90
CA ALA A 55 3.88 11.17 -1.30
C ALA A 55 3.19 9.82 -1.03
N ASP A 56 3.94 8.71 -1.09
CA ASP A 56 3.39 7.38 -0.81
C ASP A 56 3.04 7.23 0.67
N CYS A 57 3.80 7.86 1.58
CA CYS A 57 3.46 7.92 3.01
C CYS A 57 2.16 8.67 3.26
N GLU A 58 1.92 9.78 2.56
CA GLU A 58 0.67 10.54 2.69
C GLU A 58 -0.52 9.74 2.16
N ASN A 59 -0.36 9.06 1.01
CA ASN A 59 -1.37 8.15 0.48
C ASN A 59 -1.67 7.01 1.46
N ARG A 60 -0.65 6.47 2.13
CA ARG A 60 -0.79 5.45 3.18
C ARG A 60 -1.66 5.91 4.34
N ILE A 61 -1.44 7.12 4.81
CA ILE A 61 -2.20 7.72 5.91
C ILE A 61 -3.64 7.98 5.47
N LYS A 62 -3.85 8.43 4.23
CA LYS A 62 -5.21 8.58 3.66
C LYS A 62 -5.91 7.23 3.56
N GLU A 63 -5.25 6.19 3.06
CA GLU A 63 -5.81 4.82 3.04
C GLU A 63 -6.20 4.37 4.44
N LEU A 64 -5.31 4.53 5.43
CA LEU A 64 -5.63 4.17 6.82
C LEU A 64 -6.86 4.95 7.33
N LYS A 65 -6.92 6.25 7.05
CA LYS A 65 -8.03 7.11 7.48
C LYS A 65 -9.36 6.71 6.85
N TYR A 66 -9.38 6.51 5.53
CA TYR A 66 -10.62 6.29 4.77
C TYR A 66 -11.02 4.81 4.69
N ASP A 67 -10.08 3.90 4.40
CA ASP A 67 -10.39 2.49 4.17
C ASP A 67 -10.56 1.71 5.49
N PHE A 68 -9.84 2.10 6.54
CA PHE A 68 -9.92 1.48 7.87
C PHE A 68 -10.70 2.33 8.87
N ALA A 69 -11.32 3.43 8.40
CA ALA A 69 -12.16 4.31 9.19
C ALA A 69 -11.52 4.76 10.51
N ALA A 70 -10.20 4.99 10.51
CA ALA A 70 -9.46 5.38 11.72
C ALA A 70 -10.02 6.67 12.38
N ASP A 71 -10.72 7.51 11.61
CA ASP A 71 -11.37 8.73 12.09
C ASP A 71 -12.72 8.50 12.81
N SER A 72 -13.28 7.29 12.73
CA SER A 72 -14.62 6.98 13.25
C SER A 72 -14.63 6.40 14.67
N PHE A 73 -13.45 6.13 15.24
CA PHE A 73 -13.34 5.56 16.58
C PHE A 73 -13.32 6.67 17.64
N SER A 74 -14.47 6.92 18.27
CA SER A 74 -14.55 7.70 19.52
C SER A 74 -15.03 6.79 20.64
N MET A 75 -14.09 6.14 21.34
CA MET A 75 -14.43 5.42 22.56
C MET A 75 -14.38 6.38 23.75
N LYS A 76 -15.22 6.13 24.76
CA LYS A 76 -15.31 6.99 25.96
C LYS A 76 -14.04 7.01 26.81
N ASN A 77 -13.17 6.01 26.67
CA ASN A 77 -11.93 5.87 27.44
C ASN A 77 -10.71 5.97 26.52
N PHE A 78 -9.66 6.69 26.96
CA PHE A 78 -8.42 6.87 26.22
C PHE A 78 -7.76 5.53 25.85
N TRP A 79 -7.58 4.65 26.84
CA TRP A 79 -6.96 3.33 26.66
C TRP A 79 -7.71 2.44 25.66
N ALA A 80 -9.04 2.55 25.63
CA ALA A 80 -9.86 1.78 24.69
C ALA A 80 -9.66 2.27 23.25
N THR A 81 -9.60 3.60 23.06
CA THR A 81 -9.29 4.21 21.76
C THR A 81 -7.88 3.86 21.29
N GLU A 82 -6.89 3.91 22.18
CA GLU A 82 -5.50 3.54 21.86
C GLU A 82 -5.37 2.06 21.46
N ALA A 83 -5.97 1.15 22.24
CA ALA A 83 -5.98 -0.27 21.92
C ALA A 83 -6.63 -0.53 20.55
N THR A 84 -7.73 0.16 20.26
CA THR A 84 -8.42 0.07 18.97
C THR A 84 -7.55 0.57 17.82
N LEU A 85 -6.89 1.71 18.00
CA LEU A 85 -5.97 2.26 17.01
C LEU A 85 -4.82 1.29 16.72
N ASN A 86 -4.24 0.67 17.76
CA ASN A 86 -3.18 -0.33 17.61
C ASN A 86 -3.65 -1.57 16.85
N VAL A 87 -4.86 -2.07 17.13
CA VAL A 87 -5.44 -3.20 16.39
C VAL A 87 -5.69 -2.83 14.93
N VAL A 88 -6.17 -1.62 14.65
CA VAL A 88 -6.37 -1.12 13.28
C VAL A 88 -5.05 -1.00 12.54
N MET A 89 -4.00 -0.48 13.19
CA MET A 89 -2.65 -0.41 12.62
C MET A 89 -2.08 -1.80 12.31
N LEU A 90 -2.30 -2.77 13.20
CA LEU A 90 -1.90 -4.15 12.97
C LEU A 90 -2.64 -4.77 11.77
N ALA A 91 -3.97 -4.57 11.70
CA ALA A 91 -4.78 -5.04 10.59
C ALA A 91 -4.37 -4.41 9.26
N TYR A 92 -4.03 -3.11 9.28
CA TYR A 92 -3.49 -2.39 8.12
C TYR A 92 -2.17 -3.00 7.62
N ASN A 93 -1.25 -3.26 8.54
CA ASN A 93 0.04 -3.88 8.23
C ASN A 93 -0.13 -5.28 7.65
N LEU A 94 -0.99 -6.11 8.27
CA LEU A 94 -1.28 -7.45 7.78
C LEU A 94 -1.87 -7.43 6.36
N MET A 95 -2.84 -6.54 6.13
CA MET A 95 -3.45 -6.39 4.81
C MET A 95 -2.45 -5.87 3.78
N SER A 96 -1.56 -4.97 4.16
CA SER A 96 -0.48 -4.54 3.28
C SER A 96 0.43 -5.70 2.90
N LEU A 97 0.84 -6.52 3.87
CA LEU A 97 1.68 -7.68 3.59
C LEU A 97 0.95 -8.65 2.66
N LEU A 98 -0.34 -8.90 2.92
CA LEU A 98 -1.19 -9.70 2.04
C LEU A 98 -1.20 -9.13 0.61
N ARG A 99 -1.38 -7.82 0.45
CA ARG A 99 -1.29 -7.15 -0.86
C ARG A 99 0.07 -7.39 -1.51
N GLN A 100 1.16 -7.18 -0.80
CA GLN A 100 2.49 -7.35 -1.36
C GLN A 100 2.76 -8.79 -1.80
N VAL A 101 2.38 -9.78 -0.98
CA VAL A 101 2.58 -11.20 -1.29
C VAL A 101 1.69 -11.62 -2.47
N LEU A 102 0.39 -11.36 -2.41
CA LEU A 102 -0.54 -11.78 -3.46
C LEU A 102 -0.31 -11.02 -4.77
N LEU A 103 -0.05 -9.71 -4.73
CA LEU A 103 0.16 -8.91 -5.93
C LEU A 103 1.52 -9.17 -6.57
N LYS A 104 2.60 -9.38 -5.80
CA LYS A 104 3.91 -9.75 -6.36
C LYS A 104 3.85 -11.10 -7.10
N THR A 105 3.10 -12.07 -6.57
CA THR A 105 2.95 -13.38 -7.23
C THR A 105 2.01 -13.34 -8.43
N SER A 106 1.11 -12.36 -8.51
CA SER A 106 0.30 -12.12 -9.73
C SER A 106 1.03 -11.30 -10.80
N ALA A 107 1.98 -10.44 -10.40
CA ALA A 107 2.78 -9.60 -11.30
C ALA A 107 3.83 -10.40 -12.09
N THR A 108 4.23 -11.59 -11.61
CA THR A 108 5.11 -12.50 -12.36
C THR A 108 4.42 -13.15 -13.57
N LYS A 109 3.10 -12.98 -13.77
CA LYS A 109 2.39 -13.48 -14.96
C LYS A 109 1.96 -12.41 -15.96
N CYS A 110 1.96 -11.11 -15.62
CA CYS A 110 1.66 -10.01 -16.55
C CYS A 110 2.40 -8.72 -16.13
N PRO A 111 3.36 -8.20 -16.93
CA PRO A 111 4.24 -7.11 -16.50
C PRO A 111 3.64 -5.71 -16.66
N SER A 112 2.39 -5.57 -17.13
CA SER A 112 1.92 -4.28 -17.66
C SER A 112 0.99 -3.46 -16.75
N ASN A 113 0.43 -4.00 -15.66
CA ASN A 113 -0.45 -3.19 -14.81
C ASN A 113 -0.44 -3.67 -13.35
N SER A 114 0.46 -3.10 -12.55
CA SER A 114 0.43 -3.22 -11.08
C SER A 114 -0.71 -2.36 -10.53
N VAL A 115 -1.96 -2.77 -10.79
CA VAL A 115 -3.11 -2.13 -10.16
C VAL A 115 -3.02 -2.42 -8.67
N GLN A 116 -2.56 -1.44 -7.90
CA GLN A 116 -2.71 -1.44 -6.45
C GLN A 116 -4.21 -1.39 -6.16
N HIS A 117 -4.82 -2.57 -6.00
CA HIS A 117 -6.23 -2.64 -5.64
C HIS A 117 -6.41 -2.04 -4.24
N THR A 118 -7.22 -0.98 -4.16
CA THR A 118 -7.69 -0.37 -2.90
C THR A 118 -8.28 -1.43 -1.98
N LEU A 119 -8.21 -1.23 -0.66
CA LEU A 119 -8.75 -2.17 0.33
C LEU A 119 -10.19 -2.60 0.00
N GLN A 120 -11.02 -1.63 -0.38
CA GLN A 120 -12.42 -1.84 -0.72
C GLN A 120 -12.60 -2.86 -1.87
N THR A 121 -11.73 -2.78 -2.88
CA THR A 121 -11.74 -3.71 -4.02
C THR A 121 -11.32 -5.11 -3.60
N LEU A 122 -10.32 -5.24 -2.73
CA LEU A 122 -9.90 -6.54 -2.19
C LEU A 122 -10.98 -7.15 -1.29
N ARG A 123 -11.64 -6.33 -0.45
CA ARG A 123 -12.78 -6.75 0.36
C ARG A 123 -13.87 -7.38 -0.48
N TYR A 124 -14.26 -6.72 -1.57
CA TYR A 124 -15.30 -7.24 -2.45
C TYR A 124 -14.86 -8.49 -3.22
N LYS A 125 -13.63 -8.50 -3.75
CA LYS A 125 -13.13 -9.61 -4.56
C LYS A 125 -12.85 -10.89 -3.75
N LEU A 126 -12.33 -10.74 -2.53
CA LEU A 126 -11.81 -11.84 -1.73
C LEU A 126 -12.73 -12.24 -0.57
N PHE A 127 -13.18 -11.28 0.23
CA PHE A 127 -13.85 -11.55 1.51
C PHE A 127 -15.38 -11.58 1.39
N ALA A 128 -15.97 -10.80 0.48
CA ALA A 128 -17.43 -10.73 0.29
C ALA A 128 -17.96 -11.88 -0.59
N LYS A 129 -17.51 -13.11 -0.35
CA LYS A 129 -17.89 -14.30 -1.11
C LYS A 129 -18.53 -15.33 -0.16
N PRO A 130 -19.78 -15.74 -0.41
CA PRO A 130 -20.39 -16.79 0.40
C PRO A 130 -19.60 -18.09 0.22
N ALA A 131 -19.28 -18.73 1.32
CA ALA A 131 -18.53 -19.98 1.35
C ALA A 131 -19.03 -20.88 2.47
N TYR A 132 -18.90 -22.19 2.29
CA TYR A 132 -19.15 -23.17 3.33
C TYR A 132 -18.09 -24.27 3.26
N ILE A 133 -17.78 -24.85 4.41
CA ILE A 133 -16.78 -25.92 4.52
C ILE A 133 -17.51 -27.25 4.60
N THR A 134 -17.19 -28.18 3.70
CA THR A 134 -17.62 -29.57 3.78
C THR A 134 -16.44 -30.47 4.03
N THR A 135 -16.70 -31.67 4.57
CA THR A 135 -15.68 -32.71 4.71
C THR A 135 -16.06 -33.88 3.83
N GLU A 136 -15.28 -34.13 2.79
CA GLU A 136 -15.37 -35.37 2.01
C GLU A 136 -14.09 -36.17 2.22
N SER A 137 -14.22 -37.47 2.51
CA SER A 137 -13.08 -38.38 2.62
C SER A 137 -11.94 -37.87 3.52
N ARG A 138 -12.29 -37.34 4.71
CA ARG A 138 -11.36 -36.76 5.71
C ARG A 138 -10.56 -35.53 5.24
N LYS A 139 -10.93 -34.91 4.12
CA LYS A 139 -10.31 -33.66 3.64
C LYS A 139 -11.30 -32.51 3.79
N PRO A 140 -10.94 -31.39 4.45
CA PRO A 140 -11.78 -30.21 4.46
C PRO A 140 -11.76 -29.56 3.07
N ILE A 141 -12.95 -29.37 2.49
CA ILE A 141 -13.17 -28.71 1.21
C ILE A 141 -13.87 -27.38 1.47
N LEU A 142 -13.27 -26.29 1.02
CA LEU A 142 -13.88 -24.96 1.06
C LEU A 142 -14.65 -24.72 -0.25
N ASN A 143 -15.98 -24.76 -0.17
CA ASN A 143 -16.86 -24.45 -1.29
C ASN A 143 -17.16 -22.96 -1.31
N LEU A 144 -16.79 -22.29 -2.40
CA LEU A 144 -17.00 -20.86 -2.60
C LEU A 144 -18.03 -20.64 -3.70
N ALA A 145 -19.06 -19.83 -3.42
CA ALA A 145 -20.03 -19.41 -4.42
C ALA A 145 -19.43 -18.30 -5.29
N LEU A 146 -18.82 -18.71 -6.41
CA LEU A 146 -18.10 -17.84 -7.34
C LEU A 146 -18.62 -18.01 -8.77
N ALA A 147 -18.70 -16.90 -9.51
CA ALA A 147 -18.92 -16.95 -10.96
C ALA A 147 -17.71 -17.61 -11.65
N MET A 148 -17.96 -18.43 -12.68
CA MET A 148 -16.92 -19.21 -13.36
C MET A 148 -15.75 -18.36 -13.87
N GLN A 149 -16.01 -17.13 -14.34
CA GLN A 149 -14.98 -16.20 -14.80
C GLN A 149 -13.98 -15.79 -13.68
N GLN A 150 -14.42 -15.76 -12.42
CA GLN A 150 -13.58 -15.39 -11.27
C GLN A 150 -12.82 -16.59 -10.68
N ARG A 151 -13.17 -17.83 -11.08
CA ARG A 151 -12.56 -19.06 -10.57
C ARG A 151 -11.08 -19.15 -10.90
N ALA A 152 -10.69 -18.82 -12.14
CA ALA A 152 -9.29 -18.85 -12.57
C ALA A 152 -8.42 -17.89 -11.74
N TRP A 153 -8.95 -16.71 -11.44
CA TRP A 153 -8.26 -15.73 -10.59
C TRP A 153 -8.11 -16.21 -9.14
N MET A 154 -9.19 -16.72 -8.54
CA MET A 154 -9.16 -17.26 -7.16
C MET A 154 -8.27 -18.50 -7.03
N GLN A 155 -8.28 -19.38 -8.04
CA GLN A 155 -7.41 -20.57 -8.05
C GLN A 155 -5.94 -20.16 -8.20
N GLY A 156 -5.63 -19.22 -9.08
CA GLY A 156 -4.27 -18.67 -9.18
C GLY A 156 -3.77 -18.03 -7.88
N LEU A 157 -4.67 -17.39 -7.14
CA LEU A 157 -4.38 -16.84 -5.81
C LEU A 157 -4.10 -17.94 -4.78
N TRP A 158 -4.91 -19.00 -4.79
CA TRP A 158 -4.77 -20.13 -3.87
C TRP A 158 -3.48 -20.90 -4.14
N ASP A 159 -3.14 -21.13 -5.40
CA ASP A 159 -1.89 -21.80 -5.77
C ASP A 159 -0.67 -20.95 -5.40
N ALA A 160 -0.74 -19.63 -5.59
CA ALA A 160 0.28 -18.69 -5.12
C ALA A 160 0.48 -18.75 -3.60
N SER A 161 -0.58 -18.94 -2.82
CA SER A 161 -0.49 -19.07 -1.36
C SER A 161 0.25 -20.35 -0.93
N LYS A 162 0.17 -21.42 -1.71
CA LYS A 162 0.87 -22.69 -1.44
C LYS A 162 2.35 -22.65 -1.77
N THR A 163 2.76 -21.78 -2.69
CA THR A 163 4.17 -21.60 -3.07
C THR A 163 4.93 -20.72 -2.07
N PHE A 164 4.22 -20.07 -1.15
CA PHE A 164 4.82 -19.16 -0.19
C PHE A 164 5.37 -19.91 1.02
N ASP A 165 6.70 -19.87 1.20
CA ASP A 165 7.32 -20.24 2.47
C ASP A 165 7.03 -19.16 3.51
N LEU A 166 6.34 -19.56 4.59
CA LEU A 166 6.05 -18.68 5.71
C LEU A 166 7.38 -18.18 6.31
N PRO A 167 7.58 -16.85 6.47
CA PRO A 167 8.81 -16.31 7.04
C PRO A 167 8.99 -16.67 8.52
N ALA A 168 7.92 -17.13 9.18
CA ALA A 168 7.94 -17.60 10.55
C ALA A 168 7.13 -18.90 10.67
N LYS A 169 7.72 -19.91 11.33
CA LYS A 169 7.01 -21.12 11.74
C LYS A 169 6.29 -20.82 13.05
N PHE A 170 4.96 -20.78 13.01
CA PHE A 170 4.17 -20.66 14.24
C PHE A 170 4.00 -22.06 14.85
N SER A 171 4.84 -22.39 15.82
CA SER A 171 4.61 -23.53 16.70
C SER A 171 3.67 -23.09 17.82
N PRO A 172 2.51 -23.76 18.02
CA PRO A 172 1.69 -23.48 19.17
C PRO A 172 2.49 -23.80 20.45
N ILE A 173 2.47 -22.88 21.41
CA ILE A 173 3.18 -23.05 22.70
C ILE A 173 2.52 -24.16 23.52
N TYR A 174 1.26 -24.47 23.24
CA TYR A 174 0.50 -25.54 23.86
C TYR A 174 -0.05 -26.49 22.79
N SER A 175 0.19 -27.78 22.96
CA SER A 175 -0.45 -28.83 22.15
C SER A 175 -1.96 -28.88 22.44
N PRO A 176 -2.78 -29.26 21.44
CA PRO A 176 -4.23 -29.45 21.61
C PRO A 176 -4.57 -30.55 22.62
#